data_AF-A0A2U9IJT1-F1
#
_entry.id   AF-A0A2U9IJT1-F1
#
_cell.length_a   1.000
_cell.length_b   1.000
_cell.length_c   1.000
_cell.angle_alpha   90.00
_cell.angle_beta   90.00
_cell.angle_gamma   90.00
#
_symmetry.space_group_name_H-M   'P 1'
#
loop_
_entity.id
_entity.type
_entity.pdbx_description
1 polymer ?
#
loop_
_entity_poly.entity_id
_entity_poly.type
_entity_poly.pdbx_seq_one_letter_code
_entity_poly.pdbx_strand_id
1 'polypeptide(L)'
;MNSSSKRPTLFKALMMIGFEKVGPRTLKRGDVKVSIVYTYEVYWEIETKNTKEIFSNQKSLMRRLYDLKVITDDELEYLAMLGLDFREEIIEESSRFSHVAISFINQIIIPHLQKILRENRMRCPVCNKRMMSTSNFYNHLNYFHKEYLEELTSQVVGKIP
;
A
#
# COMPACT_ATOMS: atom_id res chain seq x y z
N MET A 1 36.84 27.42 -3.92
CA MET A 1 35.98 27.09 -2.77
C MET A 1 34.96 26.04 -3.22
N ASN A 2 35.25 24.75 -3.03
CA ASN A 2 34.29 23.69 -3.35
C ASN A 2 33.34 23.51 -2.17
N SER A 3 32.14 24.10 -2.25
CA SER A 3 31.08 23.83 -1.29
C SER A 3 30.62 22.38 -1.48
N SER A 4 31.08 21.50 -0.60
CA SER A 4 30.49 20.18 -0.39
C SER A 4 28.98 20.37 -0.17
N SER A 5 28.18 20.07 -1.19
CA SER A 5 26.73 19.97 -1.08
C SER A 5 26.42 18.77 -0.18
N LYS A 6 26.29 19.02 1.13
CA LYS A 6 25.93 17.98 2.11
C LYS A 6 24.55 17.41 1.76
N ARG A 7 24.46 16.09 1.61
CA ARG A 7 23.21 15.33 1.47
C ARG A 7 22.17 15.85 2.49
N PRO A 8 20.97 16.28 2.05
CA PRO A 8 19.96 16.77 2.96
C PRO A 8 19.47 15.65 3.88
N THR A 9 19.06 16.01 5.10
CA THR A 9 18.34 15.07 5.97
C THR A 9 16.96 14.80 5.39
N LEU A 10 16.34 13.65 5.70
CA LEU A 10 15.00 13.34 5.24
C LEU A 10 13.99 14.44 5.65
N PHE A 11 14.09 14.97 6.87
CA PHE A 11 13.23 16.06 7.33
C PHE A 11 13.30 17.28 6.40
N LYS A 12 14.51 17.67 6.00
CA LYS A 12 14.71 18.78 5.07
C LYS A 12 14.22 18.43 3.66
N ALA A 13 14.44 17.20 3.23
CA ALA A 13 14.02 16.74 1.91
C ALA A 13 12.49 16.67 1.78
N LEU A 14 11.77 16.24 2.82
CA LEU A 14 10.30 16.30 2.89
C LEU A 14 9.79 17.74 2.72
N MET A 15 10.45 18.73 3.33
CA MET A 15 10.10 20.13 3.11
C MET A 15 10.31 20.57 1.66
N MET A 16 11.34 20.04 0.98
CA MET A 16 11.61 20.35 -0.42
C MET A 16 10.56 19.78 -1.39
N ILE A 17 9.81 18.76 -0.98
CA ILE A 17 8.69 18.17 -1.74
C ILE A 17 7.32 18.63 -1.21
N GLY A 18 7.26 19.79 -0.54
CA GLY A 18 5.99 20.46 -0.22
C GLY A 18 5.37 20.08 1.13
N PHE A 19 6.13 19.48 2.04
CA PHE A 19 5.69 19.39 3.44
C PHE A 19 5.97 20.69 4.19
N GLU A 20 4.95 21.25 4.83
CA GLU A 20 5.05 22.49 5.59
C GLU A 20 5.47 22.21 7.03
N LYS A 21 6.39 23.02 7.57
CA LYS A 21 6.77 22.93 8.98
C LYS A 21 5.71 23.60 9.85
N VAL A 22 5.01 22.80 10.65
CA VAL A 22 3.91 23.25 11.53
C VAL A 22 4.28 23.25 13.02
N GLY A 23 5.47 22.76 13.37
CA GLY A 23 5.94 22.75 14.75
C GLY A 23 7.39 22.26 14.90
N PRO A 24 7.87 22.14 16.15
CA PRO A 24 9.16 21.52 16.42
C PRO A 24 9.19 20.11 15.84
N ARG A 25 10.12 19.87 14.90
CA ARG A 25 10.31 18.56 14.24
C ARG A 25 9.03 17.95 13.68
N THR A 26 8.07 18.80 13.30
CA THR A 26 6.75 18.39 12.84
C THR A 26 6.47 19.06 11.50
N LEU A 27 6.12 18.22 10.54
CA LEU A 27 5.74 18.59 9.19
C LEU A 27 4.28 18.22 8.92
N LYS A 28 3.65 18.87 7.95
CA LYS A 28 2.29 18.57 7.50
C LYS A 28 2.18 18.70 5.99
N ARG A 29 1.42 17.81 5.36
CA ARG A 29 0.97 17.94 3.97
C ARG A 29 -0.44 17.39 3.85
N GLY A 30 -1.40 18.23 3.46
CA GLY A 30 -2.81 17.87 3.47
C GLY A 30 -3.28 17.46 4.87
N ASP A 31 -3.93 16.30 4.96
CA ASP A 31 -4.42 15.73 6.22
C ASP A 31 -3.38 14.87 6.97
N VAL A 32 -2.13 14.83 6.49
CA VAL A 32 -1.08 13.98 7.06
C VAL A 32 -0.04 14.83 7.77
N LYS A 33 0.23 14.50 9.03
CA LYS A 33 1.27 15.11 9.85
C LYS A 33 2.39 14.10 10.10
N VAL A 34 3.63 14.54 9.96
CA VAL A 34 4.85 13.74 10.14
C VAL A 34 5.70 14.37 11.22
N SER A 35 6.01 13.65 12.29
CA SER A 35 6.79 14.16 13.41
C SER A 35 8.01 13.29 13.70
N ILE A 36 9.12 13.90 14.12
CA ILE A 36 10.25 13.17 14.70
C ILE A 36 10.14 13.23 16.22
N VAL A 37 10.06 12.06 16.83
CA VAL A 37 9.98 11.88 18.28
C VAL A 37 11.33 11.40 18.79
N TYR A 38 11.87 12.10 19.79
CA TYR A 38 13.12 11.75 20.45
C TYR A 38 12.79 11.21 21.85
N THR A 39 13.08 9.93 22.06
CA THR A 39 13.11 9.33 23.41
C THR A 39 14.53 8.78 23.65
N TYR A 40 14.66 7.52 24.07
CA TYR A 40 15.95 6.82 24.07
C TYR A 40 16.43 6.50 22.64
N GLU A 41 15.49 6.38 21.70
CA GLU A 41 15.76 6.25 20.26
C GLU A 41 15.02 7.34 19.48
N VAL A 42 15.32 7.45 18.18
CA VAL A 42 14.66 8.39 17.28
C VAL A 42 13.60 7.65 16.48
N TYR A 43 12.34 8.04 16.65
CA TYR A 43 11.22 7.50 15.90
C TYR A 43 10.58 8.56 15.01
N TRP A 44 9.92 8.10 13.97
CA TRP A 44 9.05 8.90 13.14
C TRP A 44 7.60 8.54 13.41
N GLU A 45 6.73 9.53 13.35
CA GLU A 45 5.31 9.38 13.62
C GLU A 45 4.53 9.94 12.44
N ILE A 46 3.58 9.16 11.91
CA ILE A 46 2.57 9.63 10.97
C ILE A 46 1.24 9.71 11.72
N GLU A 47 0.63 10.88 11.68
CA GLU A 47 -0.70 11.13 12.21
C GLU A 47 -1.63 11.52 11.06
N THR A 48 -2.72 10.77 10.90
CA THR A 48 -3.83 11.07 9.99
C THR A 48 -5.09 11.37 10.80
N LYS A 49 -6.22 11.66 10.15
CA LYS A 49 -7.51 11.84 10.84
C LYS A 49 -7.94 10.63 11.68
N ASN A 50 -7.56 9.42 11.27
CA ASN A 50 -8.07 8.18 11.84
C ASN A 50 -7.01 7.33 12.54
N THR A 51 -5.73 7.54 12.19
CA THR A 51 -4.65 6.66 12.62
C THR A 51 -3.44 7.45 13.08
N LYS A 52 -2.71 6.83 13.99
CA LYS A 52 -1.43 7.30 14.48
C LYS A 52 -0.46 6.12 14.46
N GLU A 53 0.60 6.23 13.68
CA GLU A 53 1.52 5.13 13.39
C GLU A 53 2.96 5.57 13.69
N ILE A 54 3.75 4.66 14.28
CA ILE A 54 5.14 4.92 14.70
C ILE A 54 6.08 4.04 13.88
N PHE A 55 7.18 4.63 13.41
CA PHE A 55 8.18 3.99 12.57
C PHE A 55 9.57 4.18 13.19
N SER A 56 10.31 3.09 13.35
CA SER A 56 11.68 3.10 13.87
C SER A 56 12.72 3.53 12.82
N ASN A 57 12.35 3.60 11.56
CA ASN A 57 13.28 3.90 10.48
C ASN A 57 12.63 4.73 9.36
N GLN A 58 13.47 5.44 8.62
CA GLN A 58 13.07 6.35 7.54
C GLN A 58 12.44 5.61 6.35
N LYS A 59 12.86 4.37 6.08
CA LYS A 59 12.35 3.56 4.99
C LYS A 59 10.87 3.23 5.17
N SER A 60 10.49 2.67 6.31
CA SER A 60 9.10 2.33 6.63
C SER A 60 8.20 3.56 6.63
N LEU A 61 8.72 4.70 7.09
CA LEU A 61 8.03 5.99 7.00
C LEU A 61 7.76 6.38 5.54
N MET A 62 8.79 6.42 4.70
CA MET A 62 8.68 6.83 3.30
C MET A 62 7.73 5.95 2.51
N ARG A 63 7.79 4.64 2.77
CA ARG A 63 6.83 3.70 2.23
C ARG A 63 5.39 4.03 2.61
N ARG A 64 5.13 4.26 3.91
CA ARG A 64 3.78 4.60 4.36
C ARG A 64 3.26 5.89 3.72
N LEU A 65 4.11 6.90 3.57
CA LEU A 65 3.75 8.14 2.86
C LEU A 65 3.38 7.89 1.39
N TYR A 66 4.09 6.97 0.73
CA TYR A 66 3.79 6.56 -0.64
C TYR A 66 2.47 5.77 -0.74
N ASP A 67 2.24 4.83 0.17
CA ASP A 67 1.01 4.03 0.23
C ASP A 67 -0.22 4.92 0.51
N LEU A 68 -0.05 5.95 1.35
CA LEU A 68 -1.06 6.98 1.60
C LEU A 68 -1.23 7.98 0.44
N LYS A 69 -0.47 7.84 -0.65
CA LYS A 69 -0.44 8.74 -1.82
C LYS A 69 -0.16 10.20 -1.46
N VAL A 70 0.56 10.43 -0.37
CA VAL A 70 1.02 11.75 0.07
C VAL A 70 2.27 12.18 -0.70
N ILE A 71 3.06 11.19 -1.13
CA ILE A 71 4.21 11.37 -2.01
C ILE A 71 4.05 10.54 -3.28
N THR A 72 4.66 11.01 -4.35
CA THR A 72 4.54 10.46 -5.72
C THR A 72 5.84 9.82 -6.20
N ASP A 73 5.78 9.11 -7.34
CA ASP A 73 6.96 8.51 -7.97
C ASP A 73 7.99 9.56 -8.42
N ASP A 74 7.53 10.73 -8.87
CA ASP A 74 8.38 11.86 -9.28
C ASP A 74 9.12 12.46 -8.08
N GLU A 75 8.43 12.56 -6.94
CA GLU A 75 9.05 13.04 -5.70
C GLU A 75 10.06 12.03 -5.16
N LEU A 76 9.79 10.72 -5.28
CA LEU A 76 10.78 9.69 -4.96
C LEU A 76 12.01 9.78 -5.88
N GLU A 77 11.83 10.09 -7.17
CA GLU A 77 12.94 10.34 -8.10
C GLU A 77 13.79 11.52 -7.66
N TYR A 78 13.12 12.63 -7.36
CA TYR A 78 13.79 13.83 -6.88
C TYR A 78 14.57 13.56 -5.59
N LEU A 79 14.01 12.80 -4.64
CA LEU A 79 14.71 12.40 -3.42
C LEU A 79 15.93 11.51 -3.72
N ALA A 80 15.83 10.58 -4.66
CA ALA A 80 16.95 9.76 -5.10
C ALA A 80 18.08 10.63 -5.70
N MET A 81 17.75 11.65 -6.50
CA MET A 81 18.72 12.63 -7.01
C MET A 81 19.42 13.43 -5.90
N LEU A 82 18.76 13.62 -4.75
CA LEU A 82 19.35 14.22 -3.54
C LEU A 82 20.17 13.22 -2.71
N GLY A 83 20.32 11.98 -3.20
CA GLY A 83 21.02 10.89 -2.54
C GLY A 83 20.18 10.14 -1.52
N LEU A 84 18.87 10.38 -1.43
CA LEU A 84 17.93 9.68 -0.55
C LEU A 84 17.12 8.66 -1.37
N ASP A 85 17.78 7.57 -1.76
CA ASP A 85 17.15 6.53 -2.56
C ASP A 85 16.34 5.56 -1.68
N PHE A 86 15.03 5.57 -1.87
CA PHE A 86 14.07 4.64 -1.25
C PHE A 86 13.32 3.82 -2.31
N ARG A 87 13.65 3.98 -3.59
CA ARG A 87 12.81 3.52 -4.72
C ARG A 87 12.78 1.99 -4.81
N GLU A 88 13.96 1.37 -4.87
CA GLU A 88 14.08 -0.09 -4.98
C GLU A 88 13.31 -0.79 -3.85
N GLU A 89 13.42 -0.27 -2.64
CA GLU A 89 12.86 -0.93 -1.47
C GLU A 89 11.34 -0.77 -1.33
N ILE A 90 10.80 0.40 -1.71
CA ILE A 90 9.34 0.62 -1.73
C ILE A 90 8.69 -0.26 -2.81
N ILE A 91 9.34 -0.40 -3.98
CA ILE A 91 8.85 -1.20 -5.11
C ILE A 91 8.95 -2.70 -4.82
N GLU A 92 10.10 -3.17 -4.31
CA GLU A 92 10.31 -4.59 -3.99
C GLU A 92 9.31 -5.10 -2.95
N GLU A 93 8.99 -4.30 -1.93
CA GLU A 93 8.11 -4.76 -0.87
C GLU A 93 6.62 -4.66 -1.26
N SER A 94 6.24 -3.73 -2.13
CA SER A 94 4.93 -3.74 -2.81
C SER A 94 4.72 -5.05 -3.58
N SER A 95 5.74 -5.53 -4.28
CA SER A 95 5.70 -6.84 -4.95
C SER A 95 5.54 -8.01 -3.97
N ARG A 96 6.12 -7.94 -2.75
CA ARG A 96 5.93 -8.97 -1.71
C ARG A 96 4.49 -9.06 -1.22
N PHE A 97 3.79 -7.94 -1.03
CA PHE A 97 2.35 -7.98 -0.70
C PHE A 97 1.51 -8.50 -1.86
N SER A 98 1.92 -8.24 -3.10
CA SER A 98 1.28 -8.87 -4.27
C SER A 98 1.42 -10.39 -4.23
N HIS A 99 2.58 -10.93 -3.83
CA HIS A 99 2.76 -12.38 -3.66
C HIS A 99 1.89 -12.97 -2.55
N VAL A 100 1.72 -12.26 -1.43
CA VAL A 100 0.82 -12.68 -0.35
C VAL A 100 -0.64 -12.65 -0.80
N ALA A 101 -1.06 -11.58 -1.50
CA ALA A 101 -2.41 -11.47 -2.07
C ALA A 101 -2.68 -12.54 -3.13
N ILE A 102 -1.71 -12.81 -4.02
CA ILE A 102 -1.78 -13.87 -5.04
C ILE A 102 -1.85 -15.25 -4.36
N SER A 103 -1.03 -15.49 -3.34
CA SER A 103 -1.05 -16.74 -2.58
C SER A 103 -2.39 -16.94 -1.88
N PHE A 104 -2.93 -15.89 -1.27
CA PHE A 104 -4.24 -15.89 -0.64
C PHE A 104 -5.35 -16.22 -1.66
N ILE A 105 -5.39 -15.52 -2.80
CA ILE A 105 -6.37 -15.77 -3.85
C ILE A 105 -6.29 -17.22 -4.33
N ASN A 106 -5.08 -17.72 -4.60
CA ASN A 106 -4.87 -19.07 -5.13
C ASN A 106 -5.19 -20.18 -4.13
N GLN A 107 -4.88 -19.98 -2.84
CA GLN A 107 -5.05 -21.02 -1.83
C GLN A 107 -6.44 -21.00 -1.19
N ILE A 108 -7.09 -19.85 -1.13
CA ILE A 108 -8.35 -19.68 -0.40
C ILE A 108 -9.50 -19.41 -1.38
N ILE A 109 -9.42 -18.37 -2.21
CA ILE A 109 -10.56 -17.95 -3.05
C ILE A 109 -10.79 -18.89 -4.24
N ILE A 110 -9.72 -19.29 -4.95
CA ILE A 110 -9.82 -20.12 -6.16
C ILE A 110 -10.46 -21.49 -5.89
N PRO A 111 -10.12 -22.24 -4.82
CA PRO A 111 -10.80 -23.50 -4.50
C PRO A 111 -12.31 -23.35 -4.28
N HIS A 112 -12.74 -22.27 -3.61
CA HIS A 112 -14.16 -21.98 -3.42
C HIS A 112 -14.86 -21.67 -4.74
N LEU A 113 -14.26 -20.83 -5.58
CA LEU A 113 -14.80 -20.53 -6.90
C LEU A 113 -14.86 -21.77 -7.79
N GLN A 114 -13.88 -22.68 -7.68
CA GLN A 114 -13.89 -23.94 -8.41
C GLN A 114 -15.06 -24.83 -7.98
N LYS A 115 -15.37 -24.88 -6.67
CA LYS A 115 -16.52 -25.61 -6.15
C LYS A 115 -17.83 -25.05 -6.69
N ILE A 116 -18.03 -23.73 -6.56
CA ILE A 116 -19.23 -23.04 -7.06
C ILE A 116 -19.39 -23.26 -8.56
N LEU A 117 -18.30 -23.14 -9.32
CA LEU A 117 -18.35 -23.29 -10.76
C LEU A 117 -18.70 -24.72 -11.18
N ARG A 118 -18.22 -25.73 -10.45
CA ARG A 118 -18.59 -27.14 -10.67
C ARG A 118 -20.06 -27.40 -10.33
N GLU A 119 -20.55 -26.89 -9.20
CA GLU A 119 -21.95 -27.00 -8.78
C GLU A 119 -22.89 -26.32 -9.78
N ASN A 120 -22.46 -25.21 -10.38
CA ASN A 120 -23.20 -24.45 -11.39
C ASN A 120 -22.91 -24.90 -12.84
N ARG A 121 -22.41 -26.13 -13.05
CA ARG A 121 -22.20 -26.72 -14.39
C ARG A 121 -21.37 -25.82 -15.32
N MET A 122 -20.30 -25.23 -14.79
CA MET A 122 -19.40 -24.32 -15.50
C MET A 122 -20.08 -23.03 -15.97
N ARG A 123 -21.06 -22.53 -15.22
CA ARG A 123 -21.73 -21.25 -15.48
C ARG A 123 -21.64 -20.33 -14.27
N CYS A 124 -21.61 -19.03 -14.54
CA CYS A 124 -21.68 -18.01 -13.49
C CYS A 124 -23.07 -18.04 -12.83
N PRO A 125 -23.17 -18.10 -11.50
CA PRO A 125 -24.45 -18.13 -10.80
C PRO A 125 -25.21 -16.80 -10.88
N VAL A 126 -24.53 -15.69 -11.17
CA VAL A 126 -25.13 -14.35 -11.22
C VAL A 126 -25.75 -14.06 -12.59
N CYS A 127 -25.02 -14.34 -13.68
CA CYS A 127 -25.44 -13.97 -15.04
C CYS A 127 -25.58 -15.17 -16.00
N ASN A 128 -25.40 -16.39 -15.51
CA ASN A 128 -25.53 -17.65 -16.26
C ASN A 128 -24.56 -17.82 -17.46
N LYS A 129 -23.58 -16.92 -17.61
CA LYS A 129 -22.55 -16.98 -18.64
C LYS A 129 -21.66 -18.21 -18.44
N ARG A 130 -21.36 -18.93 -19.53
CA ARG A 130 -20.47 -20.09 -19.50
C ARG A 130 -19.03 -19.65 -19.26
N MET A 131 -18.35 -20.32 -18.34
CA MET A 131 -16.95 -20.06 -18.00
C MET A 131 -16.07 -21.20 -18.49
N MET A 132 -14.89 -20.87 -19.01
CA MET A 132 -13.96 -21.86 -19.54
C MET A 132 -13.02 -22.43 -18.48
N SER A 133 -12.80 -21.69 -17.39
CA SER A 133 -11.92 -22.09 -16.28
C SER A 133 -12.27 -21.31 -15.01
N THR A 134 -11.76 -21.77 -13.86
CA THR A 134 -11.89 -21.04 -12.60
C THR A 134 -11.22 -19.67 -12.64
N SER A 135 -10.06 -19.53 -13.31
CA SER A 135 -9.39 -18.22 -13.47
C SER A 135 -10.21 -17.27 -14.34
N ASN A 136 -10.83 -17.78 -15.42
CA ASN A 136 -11.75 -17.00 -16.24
C ASN A 136 -12.99 -16.57 -15.45
N PHE A 137 -13.48 -17.45 -14.58
CA PHE A 137 -14.59 -17.14 -13.68
C PHE A 137 -14.22 -16.08 -12.63
N TYR A 138 -13.05 -16.18 -11.98
CA TYR A 138 -12.56 -15.17 -11.05
C TYR A 138 -12.46 -13.79 -11.71
N ASN A 139 -11.82 -13.71 -12.88
CA ASN A 139 -11.69 -12.46 -13.63
C ASN A 139 -13.08 -11.91 -14.03
N HIS A 140 -13.97 -12.78 -14.49
CA HIS A 140 -15.34 -12.38 -14.82
C HIS A 140 -16.08 -11.78 -13.63
N LEU A 141 -15.99 -12.39 -12.45
CA LEU A 141 -16.58 -11.83 -11.23
C LEU A 141 -15.93 -10.50 -10.86
N ASN A 142 -14.60 -10.41 -10.90
CA ASN A 142 -13.87 -9.19 -10.56
C ASN A 142 -14.25 -7.99 -11.44
N TYR A 143 -14.52 -8.22 -12.74
CA TYR A 143 -14.88 -7.15 -13.68
C TYR A 143 -16.38 -6.83 -13.72
N PHE A 144 -17.26 -7.82 -13.56
CA PHE A 144 -18.69 -7.65 -13.84
C PHE A 144 -19.59 -7.86 -12.63
N HIS A 145 -19.11 -8.54 -11.58
CA HIS A 145 -19.88 -8.93 -10.39
C HIS A 145 -19.04 -8.77 -9.13
N LYS A 146 -18.41 -7.60 -8.99
CA LYS A 146 -17.43 -7.32 -7.92
C LYS A 146 -18.04 -7.48 -6.53
N GLU A 147 -19.26 -7.01 -6.33
CA GLU A 147 -20.01 -7.14 -5.07
C GLU A 147 -20.18 -8.61 -4.65
N TYR A 148 -20.50 -9.49 -5.61
CA TYR A 148 -20.61 -10.93 -5.36
C TYR A 148 -19.27 -11.55 -4.94
N LEU A 149 -18.17 -11.12 -5.57
CA LEU A 149 -16.82 -11.58 -5.21
C LEU A 149 -16.40 -11.08 -3.83
N GLU A 150 -16.74 -9.85 -3.47
CA GLU A 150 -16.46 -9.24 -2.16
C GLU A 150 -17.27 -9.93 -1.04
N GLU A 151 -18.54 -10.23 -1.28
CA GLU A 151 -19.38 -10.99 -0.35
C GLU A 151 -18.81 -12.40 -0.12
N LEU A 152 -18.49 -13.10 -1.20
CA LEU A 152 -17.91 -14.44 -1.14
C LEU A 152 -16.58 -14.45 -0.39
N THR A 153 -15.71 -13.47 -0.66
CA THR A 153 -14.44 -13.33 0.04
C THR A 153 -14.67 -13.10 1.53
N SER A 154 -15.65 -12.28 1.89
CA SER A 154 -16.01 -12.01 3.29
C SER A 154 -16.55 -13.25 4.01
N GLN A 155 -17.34 -14.08 3.33
CA GLN A 155 -17.83 -15.34 3.90
C GLN A 155 -16.71 -16.35 4.16
N VAL A 156 -15.70 -16.39 3.29
CA VAL A 156 -14.57 -17.33 3.38
C VAL A 156 -13.55 -16.93 4.45
N VAL A 157 -13.29 -15.62 4.60
CA VAL A 157 -12.34 -15.11 5.62
C VAL A 157 -12.97 -15.10 7.02
N GLY A 158 -14.30 -15.20 7.11
CA GLY A 158 -15.05 -14.91 8.31
C GLY A 158 -15.16 -13.40 8.53
N LYS A 159 -16.25 -12.95 9.16
CA LYS A 159 -16.32 -11.57 9.63
C LYS A 159 -15.23 -11.38 10.68
N ILE A 160 -14.28 -10.49 10.40
CA ILE A 160 -13.36 -9.99 11.43
C ILE A 160 -14.26 -9.30 12.47
N PRO A 161 -14.19 -9.69 13.76
CA PRO A 161 -14.95 -9.03 14.83
C PRO A 161 -14.57 -7.54 14.97
#